data_AF-A0A8T7CPU3-F1
#
_entry.id   AF-A0A8T7CPU3-F1
#
_cell.length_a   1.000
_cell.length_b   1.000
_cell.length_c   1.000
_cell.angle_alpha   90.00
_cell.angle_beta   90.00
_cell.angle_gamma   90.00
#
_symmetry.space_group_name_H-M   'P 1'
#
loop_
_entity.id
_entity.type
_entity.pdbx_description
1 polymer ?
#
loop_
_entity_poly.entity_id
_entity_poly.type
_entity_poly.pdbx_seq_one_letter_code
_entity_poly.pdbx_strand_id
1 'polypeptide(L)'
;MNTDFEQQLLQAHLGDDLLLRTEERDEVAAACLHMTAQAKFRLDIVSRDLEPALFDNADYYNAVKQLAMNNSKSRIRILIQNSEHISKYGHR
;
A
#
# COMPACT_ATOMS: atom_id res chain seq x y z
N MET A 1 -10.74 -8.35 -11.81
CA MET A 1 -11.07 -7.11 -11.10
C MET A 1 -12.54 -6.76 -11.34
N ASN A 2 -13.30 -6.59 -10.26
CA ASN A 2 -14.74 -6.30 -10.29
C ASN A 2 -14.99 -4.82 -10.66
N THR A 3 -15.89 -4.56 -11.61
CA THR A 3 -16.20 -3.19 -12.08
C THR A 3 -16.78 -2.29 -10.97
N ASP A 4 -17.53 -2.85 -10.02
CA ASP A 4 -18.05 -2.10 -8.88
C ASP A 4 -16.92 -1.65 -7.94
N PHE A 5 -15.96 -2.54 -7.67
CA PHE A 5 -14.77 -2.21 -6.88
C PHE A 5 -13.95 -1.08 -7.53
N GLU A 6 -13.71 -1.14 -8.84
CA GLU A 6 -12.95 -0.10 -9.55
C GLU A 6 -13.63 1.28 -9.42
N GLN A 7 -14.95 1.34 -9.54
CA GLN A 7 -15.70 2.60 -9.37
C GLN A 7 -15.62 3.13 -7.94
N GLN A 8 -15.76 2.26 -6.94
CA GLN A 8 -15.60 2.63 -5.52
C GLN A 8 -14.18 3.11 -5.23
N LEU A 9 -13.17 2.43 -5.80
CA LEU A 9 -11.78 2.79 -5.62
C LEU A 9 -11.46 4.16 -6.22
N LEU A 10 -11.95 4.47 -7.42
CA LEU A 10 -11.75 5.78 -8.04
C LEU A 10 -12.34 6.93 -7.21
N GLN A 11 -13.38 6.66 -6.42
CA GLN A 11 -13.99 7.64 -5.52
C GLN A 11 -13.31 7.69 -4.15
N ALA A 12 -12.44 6.73 -3.83
CA ALA A 12 -11.77 6.64 -2.55
C ALA A 12 -10.70 7.73 -2.39
N HIS A 13 -10.83 8.53 -1.33
CA HIS A 13 -9.85 9.56 -0.98
C HIS A 13 -9.38 9.44 0.46
N LEU A 14 -8.08 9.67 0.68
CA LEU A 14 -7.53 9.72 2.04
C LEU A 14 -8.16 10.88 2.83
N GLY A 15 -8.73 10.55 3.99
CA GLY A 15 -9.42 11.51 4.86
C GLY A 15 -10.94 11.35 4.87
N ASP A 16 -11.48 10.58 3.93
CA ASP A 16 -12.90 10.24 3.89
C ASP A 16 -13.18 8.93 4.64
N ASP A 17 -14.39 8.82 5.19
CA ASP A 17 -14.89 7.57 5.76
C ASP A 17 -15.49 6.70 4.64
N LEU A 18 -14.68 5.77 4.11
CA LEU A 18 -15.09 4.83 3.06
C LEU A 18 -14.77 3.38 3.45
N LEU A 19 -15.73 2.48 3.18
CA LEU A 19 -15.54 1.05 3.27
C LEU A 19 -15.40 0.45 1.86
N LEU A 20 -14.20 0.02 1.50
CA LEU A 20 -13.94 -0.74 0.27
C LEU A 20 -14.08 -2.23 0.54
N ARG A 21 -14.93 -2.91 -0.24
CA ARG A 21 -15.04 -4.37 -0.22
C ARG A 21 -14.12 -4.94 -1.29
N THR A 22 -13.30 -5.91 -0.88
CA THR A 22 -12.37 -6.61 -1.77
C THR A 22 -12.64 -8.10 -1.64
N GLU A 23 -12.56 -8.82 -2.75
CA GLU A 23 -12.72 -10.28 -2.82
C GLU A 23 -11.42 -10.93 -3.29
N GLU A 24 -10.64 -10.20 -4.09
CA GLU A 24 -9.38 -10.68 -4.64
C GLU A 24 -8.18 -9.90 -4.09
N ARG A 25 -7.05 -10.59 -4.02
CA ARG A 25 -5.78 -9.99 -3.59
C ARG A 25 -5.37 -8.80 -4.46
N ASP A 26 -5.62 -8.86 -5.76
CA ASP A 26 -5.24 -7.79 -6.68
C ASP A 26 -6.05 -6.51 -6.45
N GLU A 27 -7.29 -6.64 -5.93
CA GLU A 27 -8.10 -5.51 -5.48
C GLU A 27 -7.52 -4.87 -4.21
N VAL A 28 -7.03 -5.70 -3.28
CA VAL A 28 -6.30 -5.21 -2.10
C VAL A 28 -5.03 -4.47 -2.53
N ALA A 29 -4.27 -5.02 -3.48
CA ALA A 29 -3.06 -4.37 -4.00
C ALA A 29 -3.38 -3.02 -4.66
N ALA A 30 -4.42 -2.97 -5.48
CA ALA A 30 -4.89 -1.74 -6.12
C ALA A 30 -5.34 -0.69 -5.07
N ALA A 31 -6.07 -1.11 -4.03
CA ALA A 31 -6.48 -0.23 -2.93
C ALA A 31 -5.28 0.32 -2.15
N CYS A 32 -4.32 -0.53 -1.80
CA CYS A 32 -3.09 -0.12 -1.13
C CYS A 32 -2.30 0.89 -1.98
N LEU A 33 -2.13 0.63 -3.28
CA LEU A 33 -1.44 1.54 -4.21
C LEU A 33 -2.16 2.89 -4.30
N HIS A 34 -3.47 2.87 -4.53
CA HIS A 34 -4.28 4.08 -4.69
C HIS A 34 -4.24 4.96 -3.44
N MET A 35 -4.38 4.37 -2.25
CA MET A 35 -4.26 5.12 -0.99
C MET A 35 -2.84 5.65 -0.76
N THR A 36 -1.82 4.84 -1.07
CA THR A 36 -0.42 5.25 -0.89
C THR A 36 -0.04 6.42 -1.80
N ALA A 37 -0.52 6.40 -3.04
CA ALA A 37 -0.27 7.47 -4.02
C ALA A 37 -0.86 8.82 -3.59
N GLN A 38 -1.90 8.83 -2.75
CA GLN A 38 -2.52 10.04 -2.21
C GLN A 38 -1.82 10.58 -0.95
N ALA A 39 -0.98 9.77 -0.30
CA ALA A 39 -0.35 10.14 0.96
C ALA A 39 0.64 11.30 0.75
N LYS A 40 0.52 12.34 1.59
CA LYS A 40 1.37 13.55 1.50
C LYS A 40 2.49 13.64 2.53
N PHE A 41 2.29 13.02 3.70
CA PHE A 41 3.19 13.21 4.85
C PHE A 41 3.57 11.92 5.58
N ARG A 42 2.69 10.93 5.62
CA ARG A 42 2.91 9.74 6.43
C ARG A 42 2.34 8.49 5.77
N LEU A 43 3.12 7.42 5.81
CA LEU A 43 2.72 6.07 5.47
C LEU A 43 3.16 5.15 6.61
N ASP A 44 2.20 4.48 7.23
CA ASP A 44 2.47 3.45 8.23
C ASP A 44 1.93 2.11 7.71
N ILE A 45 2.83 1.15 7.50
CA ILE A 45 2.47 -0.21 7.09
C ILE A 45 2.66 -1.12 8.29
N VAL A 46 1.62 -1.87 8.63
CA VAL A 46 1.68 -2.95 9.62
C VAL A 46 1.29 -4.23 8.91
N SER A 47 2.23 -5.15 8.79
CA SER A 47 2.03 -6.41 8.07
C SER A 47 2.73 -7.55 8.80
N ARG A 48 2.30 -8.79 8.52
CA ARG A 48 2.96 -9.97 9.06
C ARG A 48 4.36 -10.14 8.46
N ASP A 49 4.44 -10.09 7.13
CA ASP A 49 5.63 -10.45 6.34
C ASP A 49 5.85 -9.52 5.14
N LEU A 50 5.20 -8.35 5.11
CA LEU A 50 5.25 -7.38 4.02
C LEU A 50 4.93 -8.05 2.68
N GLU A 51 3.69 -8.52 2.55
CA GLU A 51 3.21 -9.40 1.49
C GLU A 51 3.70 -8.92 0.10
N PRO A 52 4.63 -9.65 -0.56
CA PRO A 52 5.23 -9.19 -1.82
C PRO A 52 4.20 -8.94 -2.92
N ALA A 53 3.12 -9.73 -2.94
CA ALA A 53 2.03 -9.55 -3.88
C ALA A 53 1.30 -8.20 -3.77
N LEU A 54 1.41 -7.51 -2.63
CA LEU A 54 0.84 -6.17 -2.44
C LEU A 54 1.88 -5.07 -2.66
N PHE A 55 3.11 -5.29 -2.17
CA PHE A 55 4.10 -4.22 -2.00
C PHE A 55 5.34 -4.34 -2.91
N ASP A 56 5.67 -5.52 -3.42
CA ASP A 56 6.84 -5.76 -4.29
C ASP A 56 6.48 -5.61 -5.77
N ASN A 57 6.08 -4.40 -6.16
CA ASN A 57 5.88 -4.04 -7.55
C ASN A 57 6.35 -2.59 -7.81
N ALA A 58 6.63 -2.30 -9.08
CA ALA A 58 7.21 -1.03 -9.49
C ALA A 58 6.30 0.18 -9.16
N ASP A 59 4.98 0.00 -9.30
CA ASP A 59 4.02 1.08 -9.08
C ASP A 59 3.96 1.46 -7.59
N TYR A 60 3.91 0.46 -6.71
CA TYR A 60 3.95 0.67 -5.26
C TYR A 60 5.26 1.29 -4.82
N TYR A 61 6.39 0.79 -5.31
CA TYR A 61 7.70 1.39 -5.06
C TYR A 61 7.74 2.86 -5.48
N ASN A 62 7.22 3.18 -6.66
CA ASN A 62 7.17 4.56 -7.15
C ASN A 62 6.30 5.45 -6.28
N ALA A 63 5.12 4.99 -5.84
CA ALA A 63 4.25 5.74 -4.93
C ALA A 63 4.96 6.05 -3.59
N VAL A 64 5.59 5.04 -2.98
CA VAL A 64 6.37 5.22 -1.74
C VAL A 64 7.55 6.16 -1.95
N LYS A 65 8.27 6.03 -3.07
CA LYS A 65 9.37 6.92 -3.44
C LYS A 65 8.90 8.36 -3.61
N GLN A 66 7.78 8.61 -4.27
CA GLN A 66 7.22 9.96 -4.40
C GLN A 66 6.91 10.55 -3.04
N LEU A 67 6.28 9.80 -2.12
CA LEU A 67 6.06 10.26 -0.75
C LEU A 67 7.37 10.61 -0.04
N ALA A 68 8.38 9.75 -0.15
CA ALA A 68 9.70 9.97 0.47
C ALA A 68 10.39 11.24 -0.07
N MET A 69 10.23 11.53 -1.35
CA MET A 69 10.85 12.68 -2.03
C MET A 69 10.04 13.97 -1.90
N ASN A 70 8.74 13.89 -1.60
CA ASN A 70 7.83 15.04 -1.60
C ASN A 70 8.17 16.08 -0.51
N ASN A 71 8.60 15.64 0.68
CA ASN A 71 8.86 16.55 1.80
C ASN A 71 9.91 15.97 2.75
N SER A 72 10.81 16.82 3.29
CA SER A 72 11.79 16.43 4.31
C SER A 72 11.15 15.94 5.63
N LYS A 73 9.88 16.25 5.85
CA LYS A 73 9.08 15.79 6.99
C LYS A 73 8.28 14.51 6.71
N SER A 74 8.34 13.96 5.50
CA SER A 74 7.68 12.70 5.17
C SER A 74 8.18 11.59 6.09
N ARG A 75 7.27 10.73 6.55
CA ARG A 75 7.59 9.59 7.43
C ARG A 75 7.01 8.32 6.84
N ILE A 76 7.87 7.36 6.57
CA ILE A 76 7.48 6.01 6.17
C ILE A 76 7.90 5.08 7.31
N ARG A 77 6.95 4.35 7.89
CA ARG A 77 7.18 3.39 8.97
C ARG A 77 6.63 2.06 8.54
N ILE A 78 7.43 1.01 8.66
CA ILE A 78 7.03 -0.34 8.32
C ILE A 78 7.28 -1.21 9.55
N LEU A 79 6.22 -1.79 10.08
CA LEU A 79 6.27 -2.75 11.17
C LEU A 79 5.95 -4.14 10.62
N ILE A 80 6.91 -5.05 10.74
CA ILE A 80 6.83 -6.42 10.26
C ILE A 80 6.82 -7.34 11.47
N GLN A 81 5.76 -8.13 11.63
CA GLN A 81 5.58 -8.96 12.83
C GLN A 81 6.48 -10.20 12.82
N ASN A 82 6.70 -10.80 11.65
CA ASN A 82 7.57 -11.96 11.48
C ASN A 82 8.60 -11.69 10.38
N SER A 83 9.77 -11.23 10.78
CA SER A 83 10.87 -10.94 9.86
C SER A 83 11.63 -12.19 9.40
N GLU A 84 11.34 -13.38 9.93
CA GLU A 84 12.09 -14.59 9.57
C GLU A 84 11.96 -14.93 8.08
N HIS A 85 10.77 -14.75 7.51
CA HIS A 85 10.54 -15.06 6.10
C HIS A 85 11.32 -14.10 5.19
N ILE A 86 11.21 -12.80 5.46
CA ILE A 86 11.96 -11.75 4.72
C ILE A 86 13.47 -11.92 4.89
N SER A 87 13.94 -12.27 6.08
CA SER A 87 15.36 -12.45 6.33
C SER A 87 15.93 -13.71 5.68
N LYS A 88 15.14 -14.78 5.55
CA LYS A 88 15.60 -16.07 4.99
C LYS A 88 15.48 -16.13 3.47
N TYR A 89 14.42 -15.54 2.90
CA TYR A 89 14.10 -15.65 1.48
C TYR A 89 14.26 -14.31 0.72
N GLY A 90 14.55 -13.22 1.45
CA GLY A 90 14.56 -11.87 0.90
C GLY A 90 13.15 -11.32 0.73
N HIS A 91 13.03 -10.27 -0.08
CA HIS A 91 11.73 -9.69 -0.47
C HIS A 91 11.07 -10.42 -1.66
N ARG A 92 11.66 -11.53 -2.13
CA ARG A 92 11.25 -12.26 -3.35
C ARG A 92 10.39 -13.47 -3.06
#